data_AF-A0A381TZQ4-F1
#
_entry.id   AF-A0A381TZQ4-F1
#
_cell.length_a   1.000
_cell.length_b   1.000
_cell.length_c   1.000
_cell.angle_alpha   90.00
_cell.angle_beta   90.00
_cell.angle_gamma   90.00
#
_symmetry.space_group_name_H-M   'P 1'
#
loop_
_entity.id
_entity.type
_entity.pdbx_description
1 polymer ?
#
loop_
_entity_poly.entity_id
_entity_poly.type
_entity_poly.pdbx_seq_one_letter_code
_entity_poly.pdbx_strand_id
1 'polypeptide(L)'
;MSLQCGIVGLPNVGKSTLFNALTASSVPAENYPFCTITPHIGNVELFDQRLYELAKIYRPKIIIPATVEFLDIAGLVRGSSRGEGLGNQFLGQIRQTQAIIQVVRCFEDYNIGHVDGNIDPIRDVETIKLEFILRDLDTLEKQRSKKEKLSKSGDKVIIRELEVLNKLIEHCNSGHRARTFHANDNELVFFRSLQLLSGKPILY
;
A
#
# COMPACT_ATOMS: atom_id res chain seq x y z
N MET A 1 15.28 -1.01 8.19
CA MET A 1 14.49 -0.26 7.19
C MET A 1 13.35 0.40 7.93
N SER A 2 13.15 1.69 7.72
CA SER A 2 11.97 2.45 8.11
C SER A 2 10.72 1.78 7.53
N LEU A 3 9.62 1.84 8.28
CA LEU A 3 8.31 1.40 7.78
C LEU A 3 7.85 2.39 6.69
N GLN A 4 7.51 1.91 5.49
CA GLN A 4 6.94 2.72 4.42
C GLN A 4 5.43 2.51 4.33
N CYS A 5 4.69 3.59 4.39
CA CYS A 5 3.24 3.65 4.30
C CYS A 5 2.83 4.43 3.05
N GLY A 6 2.01 3.82 2.20
CA GLY A 6 1.44 4.50 1.03
C GLY A 6 0.14 5.18 1.36
N ILE A 7 0.03 6.50 1.18
CA ILE A 7 -1.22 7.23 1.33
C ILE A 7 -1.99 7.16 0.01
N VAL A 8 -3.19 6.60 0.06
CA VAL A 8 -4.09 6.42 -1.10
C VAL A 8 -5.44 7.04 -0.80
N GLY A 9 -6.19 7.33 -1.85
CA GLY A 9 -7.55 7.86 -1.74
C GLY A 9 -8.05 8.28 -3.11
N LEU A 10 -9.35 8.52 -3.22
CA LEU A 10 -9.91 9.13 -4.42
C LEU A 10 -9.41 10.59 -4.56
N PRO A 11 -9.53 11.22 -5.74
CA PRO A 11 -9.31 12.66 -5.87
C PRO A 11 -10.13 13.47 -4.86
N ASN A 12 -9.56 14.60 -4.41
CA ASN A 12 -10.22 15.58 -3.54
C ASN A 12 -10.64 15.09 -2.14
N VAL A 13 -10.11 13.96 -1.65
CA VAL A 13 -10.39 13.46 -0.29
C VAL A 13 -9.56 14.13 0.82
N GLY A 14 -8.65 15.05 0.47
CA GLY A 14 -7.73 15.69 1.44
C GLY A 14 -6.38 14.97 1.61
N LYS A 15 -6.04 14.03 0.72
CA LYS A 15 -4.80 13.23 0.76
C LYS A 15 -3.51 14.08 0.86
N SER A 16 -3.34 15.06 -0.02
CA SER A 16 -2.14 15.91 -0.02
C SER A 16 -2.12 16.88 1.17
N THR A 17 -3.30 17.30 1.66
CA THR A 17 -3.41 18.06 2.92
C THR A 17 -2.92 17.24 4.11
N LEU A 18 -3.33 15.97 4.20
CA LEU A 18 -2.86 15.04 5.24
C LEU A 18 -1.36 14.80 5.13
N PHE A 19 -0.85 14.52 3.93
CA PHE A 19 0.58 14.34 3.70
C PHE A 19 1.38 15.58 4.13
N ASN A 20 0.93 16.78 3.75
CA ASN A 20 1.58 18.03 4.14
C ASN A 20 1.51 18.26 5.65
N ALA A 21 0.41 17.91 6.33
CA ALA A 21 0.31 18.02 7.78
C ALA A 21 1.28 17.08 8.51
N LEU A 22 1.40 15.83 8.03
CA LEU A 22 2.33 14.84 8.57
C LEU A 22 3.79 15.26 8.35
N THR A 23 4.11 15.82 7.18
CA THR A 23 5.47 16.17 6.78
C THR A 23 5.91 17.58 7.18
N ALA A 24 4.99 18.55 7.33
CA ALA A 24 5.31 19.86 7.90
C ALA A 24 5.70 19.76 9.38
N SER A 25 5.31 18.66 10.05
CA SER A 25 5.78 18.30 11.39
C SER A 25 7.22 17.77 11.39
N SER A 26 7.80 17.48 10.22
CA SER A 26 9.16 16.95 10.05
C SER A 26 10.13 17.99 9.48
N VAL A 27 11.35 18.00 9.99
CA VAL A 27 12.46 18.88 9.60
C VAL A 27 12.71 18.77 8.07
N PRO A 28 13.04 19.86 7.35
CA PRO A 28 13.41 19.79 5.94
C PRO A 28 14.43 18.68 5.69
N ALA A 29 14.25 17.94 4.59
CA ALA A 29 15.06 16.77 4.19
C ALA A 29 16.55 17.08 3.89
N GLU A 30 17.09 18.20 4.39
CA GLU A 30 18.45 18.67 4.17
C GLU A 30 19.50 17.95 5.04
N ASN A 31 19.08 17.22 6.09
CA ASN A 31 20.02 16.60 7.05
C ASN A 31 20.40 15.14 6.77
N TYR A 32 19.93 14.52 5.68
CA TYR A 32 20.29 13.14 5.34
C TYR A 32 21.13 13.08 4.05
N PRO A 33 22.47 12.88 4.14
CA PRO A 33 23.41 13.00 3.02
C PRO A 33 23.29 11.92 1.92
N PHE A 34 22.24 11.07 1.95
CA PHE A 34 22.05 9.97 0.99
C PHE A 34 20.61 9.84 0.45
N CYS A 35 19.70 10.76 0.78
CA CYS A 35 18.31 10.66 0.30
C CYS A 35 18.15 11.29 -1.09
N THR A 36 17.84 10.46 -2.10
CA THR A 36 17.33 10.94 -3.38
C THR A 36 15.94 11.52 -3.14
N ILE A 37 15.81 12.85 -3.15
CA ILE A 37 14.53 13.54 -2.97
C ILE A 37 13.66 13.25 -4.20
N THR A 38 12.89 12.16 -4.14
CA THR A 38 11.76 11.93 -5.02
C THR A 38 10.57 12.66 -4.38
N PRO A 39 9.87 13.55 -5.10
CA PRO A 39 9.03 14.62 -4.52
C PRO A 39 7.75 14.18 -3.80
N HIS A 40 7.61 12.90 -3.42
CA HIS A 40 6.43 12.35 -2.77
C HIS A 40 6.73 11.46 -1.55
N ILE A 41 7.98 11.46 -1.03
CA ILE A 41 8.34 10.73 0.19
C ILE A 41 8.54 11.73 1.33
N GLY A 42 7.86 11.51 2.46
CA GLY A 42 8.01 12.27 3.69
C GLY A 42 8.45 11.38 4.84
N ASN A 43 9.45 11.77 5.61
CA ASN A 43 9.94 11.00 6.77
C ASN A 43 9.50 11.67 8.07
N VAL A 44 8.74 10.96 8.90
CA VAL A 44 8.12 11.51 10.11
C VAL A 44 8.67 10.79 11.33
N GLU A 45 9.11 11.56 12.32
CA GLU A 45 9.56 11.04 13.61
C GLU A 45 8.38 10.57 14.44
N LEU A 46 8.50 9.39 15.04
CA LEU A 46 7.49 8.84 15.93
C LEU A 46 7.68 9.43 17.33
N PHE A 47 6.62 10.07 17.83
CA PHE A 47 6.55 10.46 19.23
C PHE A 47 6.37 9.23 20.11
N ASP A 48 7.43 8.86 20.83
CA ASP A 48 7.41 7.79 21.83
C ASP A 48 7.80 8.36 23.21
N GLN A 49 6.81 8.50 24.09
CA GLN A 49 7.03 9.01 25.44
C GLN A 49 8.11 8.24 26.19
N ARG A 50 8.26 6.92 25.96
CA ARG A 50 9.24 6.07 26.63
C ARG A 50 10.67 6.49 26.29
N LEU A 51 10.92 6.88 25.05
CA LEU A 51 12.23 7.38 24.61
C LEU A 51 12.63 8.64 25.40
N TYR A 52 11.68 9.56 25.58
CA TYR A 52 11.92 10.80 26.30
C TYR A 52 12.07 10.58 27.81
N GLU A 53 11.34 9.62 28.41
CA GLU A 53 11.57 9.23 29.80
C GLU A 53 12.98 8.63 30.01
N LEU A 54 13.45 7.76 29.10
CA LEU A 54 14.81 7.24 29.15
C LEU A 54 15.86 8.35 28.98
N ALA A 55 15.60 9.32 28.10
CA ALA A 55 16.49 10.45 27.89
C ALA A 55 16.64 11.34 29.13
N LYS A 56 15.60 11.46 29.97
CA LYS A 56 15.69 12.18 31.27
C LYS A 56 16.63 11.50 32.25
N ILE A 57 16.64 10.16 32.26
CA ILE A 57 17.49 9.34 33.14
C ILE A 57 18.95 9.37 32.66
N TYR A 58 19.16 9.04 31.38
CA TYR A 58 20.50 8.82 30.82
C TYR A 58 21.18 10.12 30.35
N ARG A 59 20.40 11.17 30.04
CA ARG A 59 20.87 12.48 29.55
C ARG A 59 21.85 12.39 28.38
N PRO A 60 21.47 11.72 27.26
CA PRO A 60 22.34 11.64 26.09
C PRO A 60 22.51 13.01 25.42
N LYS A 61 23.59 13.18 24.66
CA LYS A 61 23.82 14.41 23.87
C LYS A 61 22.81 14.58 22.73
N ILE A 62 22.30 13.47 22.20
CA ILE A 62 21.39 13.42 21.05
C ILE A 62 20.33 12.36 21.33
N ILE A 63 19.08 12.66 21.02
CA ILE A 63 17.95 11.73 21.05
C ILE A 63 17.56 11.45 19.59
N ILE A 64 17.51 10.19 19.19
CA ILE A 64 17.16 9.78 17.83
C ILE A 64 15.86 8.98 17.89
N PRO A 65 14.71 9.56 17.47
CA PRO A 65 13.45 8.84 17.42
C PRO A 65 13.42 7.83 16.29
N ALA A 66 12.54 6.83 16.41
CA ALA A 66 12.19 5.97 15.29
C ALA A 66 11.42 6.77 14.24
N THR A 67 11.53 6.42 12.95
CA THR A 67 10.87 7.15 11.88
C THR A 67 9.99 6.26 11.02
N VAL A 68 8.97 6.87 10.40
CA VAL A 68 8.08 6.25 9.41
C VAL A 68 8.12 7.09 8.13
N GLU A 69 8.23 6.40 7.01
CA GLU A 69 8.20 7.02 5.69
C GLU A 69 6.79 6.94 5.11
N PHE A 70 6.27 8.08 4.68
CA PHE A 70 5.00 8.20 3.99
C PHE A 70 5.25 8.49 2.52
N LEU A 71 4.56 7.76 1.65
CA LEU A 71 4.57 7.99 0.22
C LEU A 71 3.20 8.58 -0.18
N ASP A 72 3.17 9.80 -0.71
CA ASP A 72 1.97 10.36 -1.31
C ASP A 72 1.76 9.78 -2.70
N ILE A 73 0.79 8.87 -2.85
CA ILE A 73 0.44 8.32 -4.17
C ILE A 73 -0.68 9.18 -4.76
N ALA A 74 -0.58 9.56 -6.04
CA ALA A 74 -1.62 10.36 -6.68
C ALA A 74 -3.01 9.70 -6.59
N GLY A 75 -4.06 10.51 -6.65
CA GLY A 75 -5.45 10.04 -6.48
C GLY A 75 -5.78 8.90 -7.43
N LEU A 76 -6.22 7.76 -6.88
CA LEU A 76 -6.67 6.62 -7.67
C LEU A 76 -8.06 6.97 -8.24
N VAL A 77 -8.20 6.92 -9.56
CA VAL A 77 -9.50 7.06 -10.23
C VAL A 77 -10.00 5.67 -10.64
N ARG A 78 -11.31 5.48 -10.69
CA ARG A 78 -11.92 4.27 -11.28
C ARG A 78 -11.29 3.98 -12.64
N GLY A 79 -10.95 2.72 -12.90
CA GLY A 79 -10.30 2.29 -14.14
C GLY A 79 -8.78 2.44 -14.15
N SER A 80 -8.14 2.80 -13.03
CA SER A 80 -6.67 2.86 -12.92
C SER A 80 -5.98 1.52 -13.28
N SER A 81 -6.68 0.40 -13.12
CA SER A 81 -6.24 -0.93 -13.57
C SER A 81 -6.27 -1.13 -15.09
N ARG A 82 -7.11 -0.40 -15.85
CA ARG A 82 -7.42 -0.67 -17.28
C ARG A 82 -6.56 0.05 -18.33
N GLY A 83 -5.55 0.84 -17.95
CA GLY A 83 -4.37 1.00 -18.82
C GLY A 83 -4.03 2.37 -19.44
N GLU A 84 -4.28 3.52 -18.80
CA GLU A 84 -3.72 4.80 -19.26
C GLU A 84 -2.26 5.07 -18.80
N GLY A 85 -1.48 4.03 -18.49
CA GLY A 85 -0.05 4.13 -18.16
C GLY A 85 0.27 4.70 -16.76
N LEU A 86 -0.38 5.79 -16.35
CA LEU A 86 -0.17 6.43 -15.05
C LEU A 86 -0.64 5.58 -13.86
N GLY A 87 -1.84 4.98 -13.95
CA GLY A 87 -2.36 4.09 -12.91
C GLY A 87 -1.44 2.90 -12.60
N ASN A 88 -0.75 2.38 -13.61
CA ASN A 88 0.22 1.28 -13.43
C ASN A 88 1.47 1.71 -12.65
N GLN A 89 1.95 2.94 -12.85
CA GLN A 89 3.10 3.47 -12.12
C GLN A 89 2.74 3.72 -10.65
N PHE A 90 1.56 4.31 -10.38
CA PHE A 90 1.07 4.53 -9.02
C PHE A 90 0.85 3.22 -8.24
N LEU A 91 0.25 2.21 -8.88
CA LEU A 91 0.08 0.89 -8.25
C LEU A 91 1.42 0.19 -8.02
N GLY A 92 2.43 0.43 -8.89
CA GLY A 92 3.79 -0.06 -8.70
C GLY A 92 4.48 0.51 -7.46
N GLN A 93 4.29 1.81 -7.19
CA GLN A 93 4.76 2.48 -5.99
C GLN A 93 4.14 1.90 -4.71
N ILE A 94 2.83 1.65 -4.70
CA ILE A 94 2.16 1.01 -3.56
C ILE A 94 2.71 -0.39 -3.28
N ARG A 95 3.13 -1.15 -4.31
CA ARG A 95 3.71 -2.50 -4.08
C ARG A 95 4.97 -2.46 -3.21
N GLN A 96 5.72 -1.36 -3.23
CA GLN A 96 6.96 -1.20 -2.46
C GLN A 96 6.70 -0.87 -0.97
N THR A 97 5.51 -0.38 -0.61
CA THR A 97 5.18 -0.03 0.78
C THR A 97 4.79 -1.26 1.61
N GLN A 98 4.89 -1.20 2.94
CA GLN A 98 4.47 -2.28 3.82
C GLN A 98 3.02 -2.13 4.30
N ALA A 99 2.49 -0.90 4.32
CA ALA A 99 1.12 -0.60 4.69
C ALA A 99 0.50 0.45 3.77
N ILE A 100 -0.83 0.53 3.81
CA ILE A 100 -1.63 1.51 3.07
C ILE A 100 -2.43 2.33 4.07
N ILE A 101 -2.48 3.64 3.87
CA ILE A 101 -3.34 4.58 4.59
C ILE A 101 -4.34 5.10 3.58
N GLN A 102 -5.60 4.70 3.71
CA GLN A 102 -6.66 5.05 2.80
C GLN A 102 -7.45 6.23 3.34
N VAL A 103 -7.25 7.40 2.75
CA VAL A 103 -7.99 8.60 3.11
C VAL A 103 -9.39 8.54 2.50
N VAL A 104 -10.40 8.56 3.36
CA VAL A 104 -11.82 8.50 2.99
C VAL A 104 -12.47 9.86 3.27
N ARG A 105 -13.17 10.41 2.27
CA ARG A 105 -13.88 11.69 2.41
C ARG A 105 -15.17 11.48 3.20
N CYS A 106 -15.24 12.06 4.40
CA CYS A 106 -16.44 12.05 5.26
C CYS A 106 -16.96 13.47 5.53
N PHE A 107 -16.74 14.41 4.60
CA PHE A 107 -17.17 15.80 4.72
C PHE A 107 -17.82 16.30 3.43
N GLU A 108 -18.85 17.13 3.57
CA GLU A 108 -19.51 17.83 2.47
C GLU A 108 -18.88 19.21 2.24
N ASP A 109 -18.64 19.56 0.97
CA ASP A 109 -18.22 20.90 0.58
C ASP A 109 -18.68 21.15 -0.87
N TYR A 110 -19.55 22.15 -1.05
CA TYR A 110 -20.13 22.51 -2.35
C TYR A 110 -19.09 23.05 -3.35
N ASN A 111 -17.92 23.49 -2.88
CA ASN A 111 -16.83 23.96 -3.74
C ASN A 111 -15.92 22.83 -4.21
N ILE A 112 -16.09 21.61 -3.68
CA ILE A 112 -15.21 20.47 -3.94
C ILE A 112 -16.00 19.32 -4.57
N GLY A 113 -15.87 19.17 -5.89
CA GLY A 113 -16.48 18.07 -6.64
C GLY A 113 -15.99 16.69 -6.22
N HIS A 114 -16.90 15.72 -6.21
CA HIS A 114 -16.60 14.30 -6.05
C HIS A 114 -16.54 13.61 -7.43
N VAL A 115 -15.64 12.63 -7.62
CA VAL A 115 -15.46 11.95 -8.92
C VAL A 115 -16.76 11.31 -9.43
N ASP A 116 -17.55 10.75 -8.52
CA ASP A 116 -18.84 10.12 -8.82
C ASP A 116 -20.04 11.07 -8.62
N GLY A 117 -19.81 12.38 -8.54
CA GLY A 117 -20.84 13.41 -8.38
C GLY A 117 -21.43 13.54 -6.96
N ASN A 118 -21.57 12.44 -6.23
CA ASN A 118 -22.03 12.41 -4.84
C ASN A 118 -20.99 11.75 -3.91
N ILE A 119 -20.93 12.18 -2.66
CA ILE A 119 -20.04 11.63 -1.63
C ILE A 119 -20.67 10.36 -1.04
N ASP A 120 -19.93 9.25 -1.07
CA ASP A 120 -20.33 7.99 -0.44
C ASP A 120 -19.07 7.26 0.06
N PRO A 121 -18.72 7.43 1.35
CA PRO A 121 -17.50 6.86 1.93
C PRO A 121 -17.38 5.35 1.74
N ILE A 122 -18.50 4.62 1.83
CA ILE A 122 -18.53 3.15 1.77
C ILE A 122 -18.26 2.71 0.33
N ARG A 123 -18.95 3.31 -0.64
CA ARG A 123 -18.73 3.06 -2.06
C ARG A 123 -17.30 3.40 -2.48
N ASP A 124 -16.76 4.49 -1.97
CA ASP A 124 -15.41 4.93 -2.31
C ASP A 124 -14.35 3.96 -1.76
N VAL A 125 -14.58 3.41 -0.56
CA VAL A 125 -13.75 2.33 0.01
C VAL A 125 -13.80 1.07 -0.85
N GLU A 126 -15.00 0.62 -1.23
CA GLU A 126 -15.18 -0.56 -2.06
C GLU A 126 -14.57 -0.36 -3.47
N THR A 127 -14.64 0.86 -4.02
CA THR A 127 -14.04 1.18 -5.31
C THR A 127 -12.53 0.94 -5.30
N ILE A 128 -11.81 1.45 -4.31
CA ILE A 128 -10.35 1.27 -4.20
C ILE A 128 -10.01 -0.21 -3.92
N LYS A 129 -10.79 -0.88 -3.06
CA LYS A 129 -10.63 -2.32 -2.79
C LYS A 129 -10.73 -3.15 -4.07
N LEU A 130 -11.73 -2.88 -4.92
CA LEU A 130 -11.92 -3.59 -6.19
C LEU A 130 -10.75 -3.33 -7.15
N GLU A 131 -10.26 -2.09 -7.25
CA GLU A 131 -9.07 -1.80 -8.07
C GLU A 131 -7.83 -2.57 -7.61
N PHE A 132 -7.60 -2.70 -6.30
CA PHE A 132 -6.51 -3.52 -5.77
C PHE A 132 -6.67 -5.00 -6.11
N ILE A 133 -7.88 -5.55 -5.97
CA ILE A 133 -8.18 -6.95 -6.28
C ILE A 133 -7.97 -7.22 -7.77
N LEU A 134 -8.52 -6.37 -8.65
CA LEU A 134 -8.36 -6.49 -10.10
C LEU A 134 -6.88 -6.46 -10.51
N ARG A 135 -6.10 -5.56 -9.89
CA ARG A 135 -4.68 -5.45 -10.18
C ARG A 135 -3.87 -6.67 -9.69
N ASP A 136 -4.27 -7.25 -8.57
CA ASP A 136 -3.66 -8.47 -8.08
C ASP A 136 -4.04 -9.68 -8.95
N LEU A 137 -5.28 -9.77 -9.43
CA LEU A 137 -5.70 -10.80 -10.39
C LEU A 137 -4.84 -10.79 -11.66
N ASP A 138 -4.60 -9.63 -12.27
CA ASP A 138 -3.67 -9.52 -13.42
C ASP A 138 -2.28 -10.08 -13.13
N THR A 139 -1.81 -9.86 -11.90
CA THR A 139 -0.47 -10.30 -11.45
C THR A 139 -0.46 -11.80 -11.23
N LEU A 140 -1.50 -12.33 -10.59
CA LEU A 140 -1.69 -13.74 -10.30
C LEU A 140 -1.83 -14.55 -11.59
N GLU A 141 -2.62 -14.11 -12.55
CA GLU A 141 -2.80 -14.79 -13.84
C GLU A 141 -1.50 -14.86 -14.65
N LYS A 142 -0.72 -13.77 -14.66
CA LYS A 142 0.61 -13.76 -15.30
C LYS A 142 1.57 -14.75 -14.65
N GLN A 143 1.56 -14.85 -13.32
CA GLN A 143 2.37 -15.83 -12.60
C GLN A 143 1.87 -17.26 -12.83
N ARG A 144 0.55 -17.48 -12.81
CA ARG A 144 -0.08 -18.77 -13.09
C ARG A 144 0.33 -19.29 -14.45
N SER A 145 0.17 -18.50 -15.51
CA SER A 145 0.52 -18.92 -16.88
C SER A 145 2.00 -19.29 -17.03
N LYS A 146 2.91 -18.59 -16.34
CA LYS A 146 4.34 -18.94 -16.32
C LYS A 146 4.58 -20.26 -15.60
N LYS A 147 4.00 -20.45 -14.41
CA LYS A 147 4.16 -21.65 -13.59
C LYS A 147 3.48 -22.87 -14.20
N GLU A 148 2.34 -22.72 -14.88
CA GLU A 148 1.69 -23.78 -15.67
C GLU A 148 2.64 -24.37 -16.71
N LYS A 149 3.34 -23.51 -17.47
CA LYS A 149 4.31 -23.96 -18.48
C LYS A 149 5.48 -24.72 -17.85
N LEU A 150 5.99 -24.23 -16.72
CA LEU A 150 7.11 -24.84 -16.01
C LEU A 150 6.71 -26.13 -15.28
N SER A 151 5.47 -26.24 -14.80
CA SER A 151 4.98 -27.41 -14.05
C SER A 151 5.03 -28.71 -14.84
N LYS A 152 5.04 -28.62 -16.18
CA LYS A 152 5.21 -29.75 -17.09
C LYS A 152 6.55 -30.49 -16.90
N SER A 153 7.53 -29.87 -16.26
CA SER A 153 8.80 -30.53 -15.88
C SER A 153 8.66 -31.51 -14.72
N GLY A 154 7.54 -31.49 -13.98
CA GLY A 154 7.28 -32.36 -12.83
C GLY A 154 7.87 -31.84 -11.50
N ASP A 155 8.36 -30.61 -11.44
CA ASP A 155 8.88 -30.02 -10.20
C ASP A 155 7.75 -29.83 -9.17
N LYS A 156 7.87 -30.55 -8.04
CA LYS A 156 6.89 -30.54 -6.94
C LYS A 156 6.71 -29.16 -6.31
N VAL A 157 7.73 -28.30 -6.31
CA VAL A 157 7.62 -26.95 -5.77
C VAL A 157 6.72 -26.11 -6.67
N ILE A 158 6.95 -26.17 -8.00
CA ILE A 158 6.19 -25.42 -8.99
C ILE A 158 4.71 -25.85 -9.01
N ILE A 159 4.45 -27.15 -8.88
CA ILE A 159 3.09 -27.68 -8.81
C ILE A 159 2.35 -27.13 -7.57
N ARG A 160 2.99 -27.12 -6.40
CA ARG A 160 2.40 -26.55 -5.17
C ARG A 160 2.14 -25.05 -5.29
N GLU A 161 3.09 -24.30 -5.82
CA GLU A 161 2.90 -22.86 -6.05
C GLU A 161 1.73 -22.60 -7.02
N LEU A 162 1.57 -23.44 -8.04
CA LEU A 162 0.48 -23.34 -8.99
C LEU A 162 -0.88 -23.61 -8.34
N GLU A 163 -0.97 -24.59 -7.44
CA GLU A 163 -2.18 -24.84 -6.64
C GLU A 163 -2.54 -23.63 -5.77
N VAL A 164 -1.55 -23.01 -5.12
CA VAL A 164 -1.77 -21.77 -4.33
C VAL A 164 -2.26 -20.63 -5.22
N LEU A 165 -1.66 -20.44 -6.39
CA LEU A 165 -2.09 -19.41 -7.34
C LEU A 165 -3.54 -19.61 -7.77
N ASN A 166 -3.96 -20.85 -8.05
CA ASN A 166 -5.33 -21.16 -8.45
C ASN A 166 -6.35 -20.83 -7.35
N LYS A 167 -6.09 -21.28 -6.12
CA LYS A 167 -6.95 -20.97 -4.96
C LYS A 167 -7.02 -19.47 -4.69
N LEU A 168 -5.90 -18.77 -4.83
CA LEU A 168 -5.83 -17.33 -4.58
C LEU A 168 -6.56 -16.52 -5.65
N ILE A 169 -6.50 -16.95 -6.91
CA ILE A 169 -7.29 -16.36 -8.01
C ILE A 169 -8.78 -16.54 -7.74
N GLU A 170 -9.22 -17.73 -7.35
CA GLU A 170 -10.62 -17.99 -7.01
C GLU A 170 -11.10 -17.12 -5.83
N HIS A 171 -10.29 -17.04 -4.76
CA HIS A 171 -10.54 -16.17 -3.61
C HIS A 171 -10.70 -14.70 -4.01
N CYS A 172 -9.78 -14.17 -4.82
CA CYS A 172 -9.85 -12.79 -5.29
C CYS A 172 -11.04 -12.54 -6.23
N ASN A 173 -11.38 -13.50 -7.11
CA ASN A 173 -12.55 -13.40 -8.01
C ASN A 173 -13.88 -13.34 -7.25
N SER A 174 -13.95 -13.90 -6.04
CA SER A 174 -15.12 -13.77 -5.17
C SER A 174 -15.23 -12.41 -4.45
N GLY A 175 -14.36 -11.44 -4.78
CA GLY A 175 -14.39 -10.08 -4.23
C GLY A 175 -13.67 -9.92 -2.89
N HIS A 176 -12.98 -10.97 -2.43
CA HIS A 176 -12.20 -10.94 -1.19
C HIS A 176 -10.77 -10.43 -1.44
N ARG A 177 -10.23 -9.68 -0.47
CA ARG A 177 -8.84 -9.21 -0.52
C ARG A 177 -7.87 -10.39 -0.33
N ALA A 178 -6.71 -10.36 -0.97
CA ALA A 178 -5.69 -11.39 -0.77
C ALA A 178 -5.26 -11.51 0.70
N ARG A 179 -5.33 -10.44 1.51
CA ARG A 179 -5.00 -10.47 2.94
C ARG A 179 -5.86 -11.45 3.74
N THR A 180 -7.11 -11.70 3.32
CA THR A 180 -8.03 -12.61 4.02
C THR A 180 -7.90 -14.06 3.52
N PHE A 181 -6.98 -14.34 2.61
CA PHE A 181 -6.68 -15.69 2.15
C PHE A 181 -5.98 -16.48 3.26
N HIS A 182 -6.49 -17.68 3.54
CA HIS A 182 -5.87 -18.57 4.52
C HIS A 182 -4.76 -19.39 3.85
N ALA A 183 -3.51 -18.95 4.03
CA ALA A 183 -2.33 -19.68 3.59
C ALA A 183 -1.72 -20.47 4.76
N ASN A 184 -1.34 -21.72 4.51
CA ASN A 184 -0.63 -22.54 5.49
C ASN A 184 0.85 -22.12 5.59
N ASP A 185 1.59 -22.56 6.62
CA ASP A 185 2.98 -22.14 6.87
C ASP A 185 3.92 -22.34 5.66
N ASN A 186 3.73 -23.44 4.93
CA ASN A 186 4.50 -23.75 3.73
C ASN A 186 4.15 -22.86 2.53
N GLU A 187 2.95 -22.29 2.51
CA GLU A 187 2.44 -21.42 1.44
C GLU A 187 2.73 -19.94 1.72
N LEU A 188 2.87 -19.56 3.00
CA LEU A 188 3.07 -18.18 3.43
C LEU A 188 4.29 -17.50 2.81
N VAL A 189 5.40 -18.24 2.67
CA VAL A 189 6.63 -17.71 2.04
C VAL A 189 6.35 -17.32 0.59
N PHE A 190 5.73 -18.21 -0.17
CA PHE A 190 5.35 -17.97 -1.56
C PHE A 190 4.31 -16.85 -1.66
N PHE A 191 3.25 -16.88 -0.84
CA PHE A 191 2.23 -15.85 -0.79
C PHE A 191 2.81 -14.45 -0.57
N ARG A 192 3.74 -14.31 0.41
CA ARG A 192 4.41 -13.03 0.68
C ARG A 192 5.30 -12.57 -0.47
N SER A 193 5.90 -13.51 -1.22
CA SER A 193 6.74 -13.19 -2.39
C SER A 193 5.96 -12.54 -3.54
N LEU A 194 4.63 -12.74 -3.60
CA LEU A 194 3.77 -12.17 -4.64
C LEU A 194 3.57 -10.65 -4.48
N GLN A 195 3.86 -10.08 -3.30
CA GLN A 195 3.74 -8.64 -3.00
C GLN A 195 2.41 -8.02 -3.47
N LEU A 196 1.31 -8.71 -3.18
CA LEU A 196 -0.04 -8.33 -3.57
C LEU A 196 -0.49 -7.06 -2.83
N LEU A 197 -1.19 -6.17 -3.55
CA LEU A 197 -1.69 -4.90 -3.02
C LEU A 197 -2.77 -5.14 -1.96
N SER A 198 -3.76 -5.95 -2.31
CA SER A 198 -4.85 -6.38 -1.42
C SER A 198 -4.37 -7.32 -0.30
N GLY A 199 -3.11 -7.72 -0.30
CA GLY A 199 -2.45 -8.43 0.81
C GLY A 199 -2.00 -7.52 1.96
N LYS A 200 -1.82 -6.23 1.69
CA LYS A 200 -1.25 -5.27 2.65
C LYS A 200 -2.27 -4.88 3.73
N PRO A 201 -1.82 -4.55 4.96
CA PRO A 201 -2.67 -3.91 5.95
C PRO A 201 -3.11 -2.53 5.45
N ILE A 202 -4.38 -2.19 5.69
CA ILE A 202 -4.97 -0.90 5.36
C ILE A 202 -5.46 -0.25 6.66
N LEU A 203 -5.06 0.99 6.87
CA LEU A 203 -5.62 1.91 7.87
C LEU A 203 -6.55 2.89 7.13
N TYR A 204 -7.71 3.19 7.71
CA TYR A 204 -8.68 4.16 7.18
C TYR A 204 -8.66 5.43 8.03
#